data_AF-A0AAX4PIN2-F1
#
_entry.id   AF-A0AAX4PIN2-F1
#
_cell.length_a   1.000
_cell.length_b   1.000
_cell.length_c   1.000
_cell.angle_alpha   90.00
_cell.angle_beta   90.00
_cell.angle_gamma   90.00
#
_symmetry.space_group_name_H-M   'P 1'
#
loop_
_entity.id
_entity.type
_entity.pdbx_description
1 polymer ?
#
loop_
_entity_poly.entity_id
_entity_poly.type
_entity_poly.pdbx_seq_one_letter_code
_entity_poly.pdbx_strand_id
1 'polypeptide(L)'
;MSEAEVRRCLESVSLQVGSMRLKEAMREASRLAPVESEDLRKEQVRAVTMVVGQLKTEKAIAESVGGLEPDEEDNLMKLVYIGLGMKDSTISLPLFKVHDALTKKAGLGCIVRAVCAK
;
A
#
# COMPACT_ATOMS: atom_id res chain seq x y z
N MET A 1 -13.55 -11.91 -0.90
CA MET A 1 -13.57 -10.76 0.03
C MET A 1 -14.76 -9.90 -0.32
N SER A 2 -15.54 -9.45 0.66
CA SER A 2 -16.72 -8.63 0.39
C SER A 2 -16.34 -7.17 0.18
N GLU A 3 -17.03 -6.45 -0.71
CA GLU A 3 -16.78 -5.01 -0.89
C GLU A 3 -16.97 -4.20 0.39
N ALA A 4 -17.89 -4.66 1.27
CA ALA A 4 -18.14 -4.04 2.56
C ALA A 4 -16.93 -4.13 3.51
N GLU A 5 -16.14 -5.20 3.45
CA GLU A 5 -14.89 -5.31 4.20
C GLU A 5 -13.83 -4.34 3.70
N VAL A 6 -13.72 -4.18 2.37
CA VAL A 6 -12.77 -3.23 1.77
C VAL A 6 -13.12 -1.81 2.16
N ARG A 7 -14.39 -1.40 2.03
CA ARG A 7 -14.83 -0.05 2.42
C ARG A 7 -14.54 0.24 3.89
N ARG A 8 -14.85 -0.70 4.79
CA ARG A 8 -14.51 -0.57 6.23
C ARG A 8 -12.99 -0.44 6.46
N CYS A 9 -12.19 -1.18 5.70
CA CYS A 9 -10.73 -1.08 5.75
C CYS A 9 -10.25 0.32 5.34
N LEU A 10 -10.78 0.86 4.23
CA LEU A 10 -10.42 2.19 3.71
C LEU A 10 -10.83 3.33 4.67
N GLU A 11 -11.99 3.20 5.30
CA GLU A 11 -12.45 4.12 6.36
C GLU A 11 -11.50 4.06 7.56
N SER A 12 -11.12 2.86 8.01
CA SER A 12 -10.17 2.65 9.11
C SER A 12 -8.80 3.29 8.81
N VAL A 13 -8.26 3.08 7.60
CA VAL A 13 -7.01 3.74 7.15
C VAL A 13 -7.13 5.26 7.23
N SER A 14 -8.23 5.83 6.74
CA SER A 14 -8.46 7.28 6.76
C SER A 14 -8.49 7.84 8.18
N LEU A 15 -9.14 7.14 9.11
CA LEU A 15 -9.19 7.52 10.52
C LEU A 15 -7.81 7.43 11.20
N GLN A 16 -7.04 6.38 10.90
CA GLN A 16 -5.70 6.20 11.45
C GLN A 16 -4.72 7.25 10.91
N VAL A 17 -4.80 7.60 9.63
CA VAL A 17 -4.03 8.71 9.04
C VAL A 17 -4.38 10.04 9.72
N GLY A 18 -5.67 10.35 9.87
CA GLY A 18 -6.11 11.56 10.57
C GLY A 18 -5.66 11.64 12.04
N SER A 19 -5.46 10.47 12.67
CA SER A 19 -4.95 10.36 14.05
C SER A 19 -3.42 10.25 14.13
N MET A 20 -2.69 10.42 13.02
CA MET A 20 -1.22 10.26 12.93
C MET A 20 -0.68 8.87 13.32
N ARG A 21 -1.53 7.84 13.28
CA ARG A 21 -1.14 6.43 13.53
C ARG A 21 -0.69 5.76 12.23
N LEU A 22 0.38 6.29 11.64
CA LEU A 22 0.79 5.95 10.26
C LEU A 22 1.28 4.51 10.09
N LYS A 23 1.85 3.89 11.13
CA LYS A 23 2.25 2.47 11.10
C LYS A 23 1.05 1.54 11.05
N GLU A 24 0.04 1.81 11.89
CA GLU A 24 -1.23 1.09 11.87
C GLU A 24 -1.94 1.28 10.52
N ALA A 25 -1.96 2.51 10.01
CA ALA A 25 -2.56 2.84 8.72
C ALA A 25 -1.89 2.12 7.55
N MET A 26 -0.56 2.02 7.54
CA MET A 26 0.16 1.28 6.50
C MET A 26 -0.18 -0.21 6.53
N ARG A 27 -0.19 -0.80 7.73
CA ARG A 27 -0.57 -2.19 7.90
C ARG A 27 -2.01 -2.45 7.47
N GLU A 28 -2.93 -1.59 7.89
CA GLU A 28 -4.34 -1.68 7.51
C GLU A 28 -4.53 -1.55 5.99
N ALA A 29 -3.82 -0.61 5.34
CA ALA A 29 -3.88 -0.41 3.89
C ALA A 29 -3.30 -1.57 3.07
N SER A 30 -2.37 -2.33 3.66
CA SER A 30 -1.72 -3.49 3.02
C SER A 30 -2.29 -4.84 3.45
N ARG A 31 -3.20 -4.86 4.44
CA ARG A 31 -3.82 -6.08 4.96
C ARG A 31 -4.60 -6.85 3.90
N LEU A 32 -5.27 -6.13 3.00
CA LEU A 32 -6.15 -6.72 2.00
C LEU A 32 -5.48 -6.70 0.63
N ALA A 33 -5.54 -7.84 -0.06
CA ALA A 33 -5.15 -7.92 -1.46
C ALA A 33 -5.99 -6.96 -2.34
N PRO A 34 -5.48 -6.54 -3.51
CA PRO A 34 -6.27 -5.79 -4.47
C PRO A 34 -7.57 -6.52 -4.84
N VAL A 35 -8.69 -5.79 -4.92
CA VAL A 35 -9.96 -6.38 -5.38
C VAL A 35 -10.18 -6.29 -6.88
N GLU A 36 -11.09 -7.12 -7.39
CA GLU A 36 -11.53 -7.14 -8.79
C GLU A 36 -12.22 -5.84 -9.22
N SER A 37 -13.02 -5.23 -8.34
CA SER A 37 -13.70 -3.97 -8.62
C SER A 37 -12.69 -2.86 -8.89
N GLU A 38 -12.72 -2.29 -10.10
CA GLU A 38 -11.76 -1.27 -10.52
C GLU A 38 -11.78 -0.03 -9.64
N ASP A 39 -12.98 0.45 -9.28
CA ASP A 39 -13.14 1.65 -8.46
C ASP A 39 -12.60 1.43 -7.05
N LEU A 40 -12.97 0.31 -6.41
CA LEU A 40 -12.47 -0.02 -5.08
C LEU A 40 -10.95 -0.27 -5.08
N ARG A 41 -10.42 -0.88 -6.14
CA ARG A 41 -8.97 -1.08 -6.28
C ARG A 41 -8.23 0.25 -6.43
N LYS A 42 -8.77 1.22 -7.16
CA LYS A 42 -8.24 2.59 -7.21
C LYS A 42 -8.29 3.26 -5.84
N GLU A 43 -9.36 3.05 -5.07
CA GLU A 43 -9.45 3.56 -3.69
C GLU A 43 -8.40 2.91 -2.76
N GLN A 44 -8.13 1.60 -2.87
CA GLN A 44 -7.04 0.94 -2.15
C GLN A 44 -5.68 1.58 -2.45
N VAL A 45 -5.39 1.86 -3.73
CA VAL A 45 -4.17 2.58 -4.12
C VAL A 45 -4.13 3.97 -3.49
N ARG A 46 -5.23 4.73 -3.54
CA ARG A 46 -5.28 6.07 -2.94
C ARG A 46 -5.08 6.04 -1.43
N ALA A 47 -5.59 5.01 -0.74
CA ALA A 47 -5.38 4.84 0.70
C ALA A 47 -3.90 4.62 1.02
N VAL A 48 -3.19 3.76 0.28
CA VAL A 48 -1.74 3.61 0.40
C VAL A 48 -1.03 4.94 0.16
N THR A 49 -1.32 5.62 -0.95
CA THR A 49 -0.71 6.92 -1.28
C THR A 49 -0.94 7.96 -0.20
N MET A 50 -2.13 7.98 0.41
CA MET A 50 -2.46 8.88 1.51
C MET A 50 -1.58 8.63 2.74
N VAL A 51 -1.36 7.37 3.13
CA VAL A 51 -0.45 7.03 4.24
C VAL A 51 0.98 7.47 3.92
N VAL A 52 1.47 7.14 2.73
CA VAL A 52 2.84 7.47 2.30
C VAL A 52 3.05 8.98 2.21
N GLY A 53 2.04 9.72 1.75
CA GLY A 53 2.09 11.18 1.67
C GLY A 53 2.31 11.86 3.02
N GLN A 54 1.89 11.23 4.13
CA GLN A 54 2.18 11.70 5.49
C GLN A 54 3.56 11.27 6.01
N LEU A 55 4.16 10.23 5.42
CA LEU A 55 5.50 9.75 5.74
C LEU A 55 6.54 10.60 4.99
N LYS A 56 6.90 11.73 5.58
CA LYS A 56 7.73 12.78 4.96
C LYS A 56 9.16 12.36 4.60
N THR A 57 9.66 11.22 5.10
CA THR A 57 11.04 10.78 4.91
C THR A 57 11.13 9.32 4.49
N GLU A 58 12.17 8.97 3.74
CA GLU A 58 12.43 7.57 3.35
C GLU A 58 12.62 6.66 4.56
N LYS A 59 13.25 7.16 5.63
CA LYS A 59 13.40 6.44 6.89
C LYS A 59 12.04 6.10 7.51
N ALA A 60 11.10 7.05 7.55
CA ALA A 60 9.76 6.82 8.09
C ALA A 60 8.98 5.79 7.26
N ILE A 61 9.15 5.81 5.93
CA ILE A 61 8.58 4.80 5.03
C ILE A 61 9.18 3.44 5.33
N ALA A 62 10.51 3.32 5.41
CA ALA A 62 11.20 2.08 5.71
C ALA A 62 10.80 1.49 7.07
N GLU A 63 10.67 2.31 8.11
CA GLU A 63 10.20 1.88 9.43
C GLU A 63 8.74 1.40 9.42
N SER A 64 7.89 2.03 8.61
CA SER A 64 6.48 1.63 8.47
C SER A 64 6.36 0.29 7.74
N VAL A 65 7.11 0.13 6.64
CA VAL A 65 7.18 -1.12 5.86
C VAL A 65 7.86 -2.24 6.66
N GLY A 66 8.83 -1.91 7.52
CA GLY A 66 9.57 -2.85 8.36
C GLY A 66 8.71 -3.74 9.27
N GLY A 67 7.52 -3.26 9.67
CA GLY A 67 6.59 -4.00 10.53
C GLY A 67 5.57 -4.89 9.81
N LEU A 68 5.60 -4.94 8.47
CA LEU A 68 4.65 -5.73 7.70
C LEU A 68 4.99 -7.23 7.71
N GLU A 69 3.97 -8.07 7.63
CA GLU A 69 4.09 -9.52 7.41
C GLU A 69 4.29 -9.83 5.91
N PRO A 70 4.83 -11.01 5.53
CA PRO A 70 5.10 -11.34 4.12
C PRO A 70 3.91 -11.19 3.17
N ASP A 71 2.69 -11.56 3.61
CA ASP A 71 1.48 -11.40 2.80
C ASP A 71 1.11 -9.92 2.62
N GLU A 72 1.32 -9.09 3.65
CA GLU A 72 1.07 -7.64 3.61
C GLU A 72 2.08 -6.94 2.67
N GLU A 73 3.35 -7.38 2.68
CA GLU A 73 4.38 -6.90 1.75
C GLU A 73 3.99 -7.16 0.29
N ASP A 74 3.57 -8.38 -0.02
CA ASP A 74 3.17 -8.78 -1.37
C ASP A 74 1.90 -8.03 -1.81
N ASN A 75 0.92 -7.88 -0.93
CA ASN A 75 -0.28 -7.10 -1.21
C ASN A 75 0.04 -5.63 -1.47
N LEU A 76 0.91 -5.03 -0.66
CA LEU A 76 1.36 -3.66 -0.86
C LEU A 76 2.11 -3.51 -2.19
N MET A 77 2.98 -4.46 -2.54
CA MET A 77 3.71 -4.43 -3.82
C MET A 77 2.76 -4.54 -5.02
N LYS A 78 1.70 -5.35 -4.94
CA LYS A 78 0.67 -5.39 -6.00
C LYS A 78 -0.02 -4.02 -6.14
N LEU A 79 -0.44 -3.40 -5.03
CA LEU A 79 -1.06 -2.07 -5.05
C LEU A 79 -0.12 -1.00 -5.61
N VAL A 80 1.18 -1.09 -5.32
CA VAL A 80 2.22 -0.24 -5.92
C VAL A 80 2.18 -0.34 -7.45
N TYR A 81 2.27 -1.55 -8.02
CA TYR A 81 2.27 -1.72 -9.48
C TYR A 81 0.94 -1.28 -10.13
N ILE A 82 -0.20 -1.54 -9.48
CA ILE A 82 -1.50 -1.05 -9.94
C ILE A 82 -1.51 0.49 -9.98
N GLY A 83 -1.04 1.15 -8.92
CA GLY A 83 -0.99 2.60 -8.84
C GLY A 83 -0.03 3.22 -9.85
N LEU A 84 1.13 2.59 -10.10
CA LEU A 84 2.03 3.02 -11.18
C LEU A 84 1.36 2.93 -12.56
N GLY A 85 0.48 1.94 -12.77
CA GLY A 85 -0.32 1.80 -13.98
C GLY A 85 -1.38 2.90 -14.20
N MET A 86 -1.76 3.64 -13.15
CA MET A 86 -2.75 4.73 -13.24
C MET A 86 -2.22 5.98 -13.95
N LYS A 87 -0.91 6.09 -14.18
CA LYS A 87 -0.26 7.23 -14.88
C LYS A 87 -0.53 8.59 -14.24
N ASP A 88 -0.72 8.62 -12.92
CA ASP A 88 -0.88 9.84 -12.12
C ASP A 88 0.41 10.11 -11.34
N SER A 89 1.04 11.27 -11.57
CA SER A 89 2.32 11.65 -10.93
C SER A 89 2.19 11.88 -9.43
N THR A 90 1.01 12.28 -8.96
CA THR A 90 0.73 12.49 -7.53
C THR A 90 0.67 11.17 -6.77
N ILE A 91 0.40 10.08 -7.48
CA ILE A 91 0.37 8.70 -6.95
C ILE A 91 1.72 8.01 -7.15
N SER A 92 2.32 8.11 -8.34
CA SER A 92 3.50 7.34 -8.69
C SER A 92 4.74 7.71 -7.87
N LEU A 93 4.95 9.00 -7.58
CA LEU A 93 6.14 9.45 -6.84
C LEU A 93 6.21 8.88 -5.41
N PRO A 94 5.13 8.94 -4.59
CA PRO A 94 5.09 8.23 -3.31
C PRO A 94 5.30 6.71 -3.45
N LEU A 95 4.68 6.09 -4.46
CA LEU A 95 4.75 4.63 -4.64
C LEU A 95 6.15 4.14 -5.03
N PHE A 96 6.96 4.92 -5.74
CA PHE A 96 8.37 4.58 -5.98
C PHE A 96 9.18 4.49 -4.69
N LYS A 97 8.89 5.33 -3.68
CA LYS A 97 9.56 5.25 -2.38
C LYS A 97 9.16 4.00 -1.60
N VAL A 98 7.88 3.60 -1.69
CA VAL A 98 7.40 2.34 -1.10
C VAL A 98 8.01 1.14 -1.81
N HIS A 99 8.07 1.17 -3.14
CA HIS A 99 8.70 0.13 -3.96
C HIS A 99 10.14 -0.13 -3.52
N ASP A 100 10.94 0.93 -3.40
CA ASP A 100 12.33 0.84 -2.96
C ASP A 100 12.44 0.29 -1.52
N ALA A 101 11.61 0.79 -0.59
CA ALA A 101 11.59 0.31 0.79
C ALA A 101 11.20 -1.17 0.91
N LEU A 102 10.17 -1.61 0.19
CA LEU A 102 9.75 -3.02 0.14
C LEU A 102 10.83 -3.91 -0.45
N THR A 103 11.45 -3.48 -1.56
CA THR A 103 12.50 -4.26 -2.22
C THR A 103 13.72 -4.43 -1.31
N LYS A 104 14.07 -3.39 -0.53
CA LYS A 104 15.14 -3.46 0.48
C LYS A 104 14.82 -4.41 1.64
N LYS A 105 13.54 -4.49 2.06
CA LYS A 105 13.10 -5.35 3.16
C LYS A 105 12.88 -6.80 2.73
N ALA A 106 12.02 -7.02 1.74
CA ALA A 106 11.50 -8.32 1.33
C ALA A 106 12.30 -8.97 0.19
N GLY A 107 13.27 -8.23 -0.38
CA GLY A 107 14.05 -8.66 -1.53
C GLY A 107 13.25 -8.67 -2.83
N LEU A 108 13.91 -9.10 -3.91
CA LEU A 108 13.32 -9.17 -5.26
C LEU A 108 12.13 -10.14 -5.35
N GLY A 109 11.98 -11.07 -4.40
CA GLY A 109 10.90 -12.04 -4.39
C GLY A 109 9.51 -11.41 -4.30
N CYS A 110 9.34 -10.30 -3.56
CA CYS A 110 8.05 -9.60 -3.46
C CYS A 110 7.60 -9.02 -4.81
N ILE A 111 8.55 -8.57 -5.64
CA ILE A 111 8.27 -8.09 -7.00
C ILE A 111 7.76 -9.25 -7.87
N VAL A 112 8.50 -10.37 -7.88
CA VAL A 112 8.15 -11.54 -8.70
C VAL A 112 6.77 -12.06 -8.31
N ARG A 113 6.48 -12.20 -7.01
CA ARG A 113 5.17 -12.64 -6.52
C ARG A 113 4.06 -11.65 -6.85
N ALA A 114 4.32 -10.34 -6.77
CA ALA A 114 3.32 -9.34 -7.13
C ALA A 114 2.96 -9.36 -8.62
N VAL A 115 3.93 -9.52 -9.51
CA VAL A 115 3.72 -9.49 -10.97
C VAL A 115 3.20 -10.83 -11.50
N CYS A 116 3.57 -11.95 -10.89
CA CYS A 116 3.14 -13.28 -11.32
C CYS A 116 1.82 -13.73 -10.68
N ALA A 117 1.33 -13.06 -9.64
CA ALA A 117 0.02 -13.35 -9.06
C ALA A 117 -1.08 -13.06 -10.08
N LYS A 118 -1.90 -14.07 -10.36
CA LYS A 118 -3.13 -13.97 -11.16
C LYS A 118 -4.31 -13.69 -10.25
#